data_AF-A0A3D4T1Y6-F1
#
_entry.id   AF-A0A3D4T1Y6-F1
#
_cell.length_a   1.000
_cell.length_b   1.000
_cell.length_c   1.000
_cell.angle_alpha   90.00
_cell.angle_beta   90.00
_cell.angle_gamma   90.00
#
_symmetry.space_group_name_H-M   'P 1'
#
loop_
_entity.id
_entity.type
_entity.pdbx_description
1 polymer ?
#
loop_
_entity_poly.entity_id
_entity_poly.type
_entity_poly.pdbx_seq_one_letter_code
_entity_poly.pdbx_strand_id
1 'polypeptide(L)'
;EGAGELATDVRNTSCFVLKFGTPGENIARELWDKERKLVFASSANPSGKGNRGMVEGIGEEIANEADLIIEGDAYVASIQPDKTVETRYEQGVMVSMVDDEGNLVPEQHGERGITPCPTLIRKGVYNDEIVLILSDQFNSWDFRQGGYY
;
A
#
# COMPACT_ATOMS: atom_id res chain seq x y z
N GLU A 1 5.77 16.16 16.60
CA GLU A 1 6.65 16.87 15.64
C GLU A 1 7.71 15.88 15.17
N GLY A 2 8.12 15.89 13.89
CA GLY A 2 9.12 14.97 13.31
C GLY A 2 8.55 13.83 12.43
N ALA A 3 7.30 13.40 12.63
CA ALA A 3 6.72 12.33 11.80
C ALA A 3 6.51 12.74 10.33
N GLY A 4 6.28 14.03 10.05
CA GLY A 4 6.10 14.53 8.69
C GLY A 4 7.31 14.25 7.80
N GLU A 5 8.51 14.59 8.29
CA GLU A 5 9.77 14.38 7.56
C GLU A 5 10.07 12.89 7.27
N LEU A 6 9.49 11.97 8.05
CA LEU A 6 9.65 10.52 7.87
C LEU A 6 8.50 9.87 7.08
N ALA A 7 7.37 10.56 6.92
CA ALA A 7 6.15 10.05 6.30
C ALA A 7 5.83 10.68 4.93
N THR A 8 6.58 11.70 4.53
CA THR A 8 6.51 12.33 3.20
C THR A 8 7.81 12.11 2.44
N ASP A 9 7.73 11.99 1.12
CA ASP A 9 8.92 12.05 0.27
C ASP A 9 9.41 13.50 0.07
N VAL A 10 10.49 13.67 -0.70
CA VAL A 10 11.09 14.98 -1.01
C VAL A 10 10.17 15.92 -1.80
N ARG A 11 9.09 15.39 -2.38
CA ARG A 11 8.05 16.13 -3.11
C ARG A 11 6.85 16.46 -2.22
N ASN A 12 6.95 16.16 -0.92
CA ASN A 12 5.88 16.36 0.06
C ASN A 12 4.64 15.48 -0.20
N THR A 13 4.84 14.29 -0.78
CA THR A 13 3.77 13.33 -1.06
C THR A 13 3.81 12.14 -0.09
N SER A 14 2.64 11.54 0.17
CA SER A 14 2.48 10.35 1.02
C SER A 14 1.56 9.33 0.34
N CYS A 15 1.74 8.06 0.67
CA CYS A 15 0.84 6.99 0.24
C CYS A 15 -0.33 6.85 1.23
N PHE A 16 -1.55 7.08 0.77
CA PHE A 16 -2.77 6.85 1.56
C PHE A 16 -3.35 5.47 1.22
N VAL A 17 -3.48 4.62 2.24
CA VAL A 17 -3.89 3.22 2.06
C VAL A 17 -5.26 2.98 2.68
N LEU A 18 -6.13 2.29 1.95
CA LEU A 18 -7.47 1.88 2.40
C LEU A 18 -7.61 0.37 2.30
N LYS A 19 -8.51 -0.21 3.11
CA LYS A 19 -8.83 -1.65 3.08
C LYS A 19 -7.60 -2.56 3.23
N PHE A 20 -6.68 -2.17 4.11
CA PHE A 20 -5.40 -2.85 4.32
C PHE A 20 -5.47 -4.01 5.33
N GLY A 21 -6.64 -4.27 5.93
CA GLY A 21 -6.87 -5.43 6.78
C GLY A 21 -7.64 -5.06 8.05
N THR A 22 -8.67 -5.85 8.35
CA THR A 22 -9.64 -5.54 9.42
C THR A 22 -9.00 -5.26 10.79
N PRO A 23 -7.99 -6.01 11.26
CA PRO A 23 -7.35 -5.72 12.55
C PRO A 23 -6.73 -4.32 12.61
N GLY A 24 -5.92 -3.95 11.61
CA GLY A 24 -5.27 -2.64 11.53
C GLY A 24 -6.27 -1.50 11.29
N GLU A 25 -7.28 -1.73 10.45
CA GLU A 25 -8.34 -0.74 10.18
C GLU A 25 -9.14 -0.39 11.44
N ASN A 26 -9.41 -1.38 12.31
CA ASN A 26 -10.11 -1.14 13.56
C ASN A 26 -9.29 -0.29 14.54
N ILE A 27 -7.97 -0.53 14.64
CA ILE A 27 -7.06 0.26 15.46
C ILE A 27 -7.00 1.71 14.94
N ALA A 28 -6.78 1.88 13.62
CA ALA A 28 -6.69 3.19 13.01
C ALA A 28 -7.99 3.99 13.17
N ARG A 29 -9.15 3.33 13.00
CA ARG A 29 -10.47 3.95 13.19
C ARG A 29 -10.65 4.43 14.63
N GLU A 30 -10.36 3.58 15.61
CA GLU A 30 -10.51 3.91 17.02
C GLU A 30 -9.66 5.12 17.43
N LEU A 31 -8.38 5.12 17.04
CA LEU A 31 -7.45 6.23 17.32
C LEU A 31 -7.87 7.53 16.63
N TRP A 32 -8.39 7.45 15.41
CA TRP A 32 -8.88 8.62 14.71
C TRP A 32 -10.16 9.18 15.33
N ASP A 33 -11.16 8.32 15.56
CA ASP A 33 -12.50 8.75 16.00
C ASP A 33 -12.48 9.30 17.43
N LYS A 34 -11.68 8.69 18.32
CA LYS A 34 -11.62 9.10 19.73
C LYS A 34 -10.54 10.14 20.02
N GLU A 35 -9.41 10.07 19.34
CA GLU A 35 -8.22 10.84 19.71
C GLU A 35 -7.67 11.72 18.58
N ARG A 36 -8.24 11.66 17.38
CA ARG A 36 -7.76 12.38 16.18
C ARG A 36 -6.28 12.12 15.88
N LYS A 37 -5.82 10.90 16.17
CA LYS A 37 -4.44 10.46 15.90
C LYS A 37 -4.34 9.76 14.55
N LEU A 38 -3.25 10.04 13.83
CA LEU A 38 -2.87 9.33 12.62
C LEU A 38 -2.00 8.12 12.98
N VAL A 39 -2.06 7.08 12.14
CA VAL A 39 -1.22 5.88 12.25
C VAL A 39 -0.33 5.82 11.02
N PHE A 40 0.97 5.67 11.24
CA PHE A 40 1.97 5.42 10.20
C PHE A 40 2.40 3.96 10.27
N ALA A 41 2.75 3.38 9.12
CA ALA A 41 3.14 1.98 9.05
C ALA A 41 4.27 1.76 8.04
N SER A 42 5.09 0.75 8.33
CA SER A 42 6.08 0.18 7.41
C SER A 42 5.94 -1.34 7.43
N SER A 43 6.43 -2.03 6.41
CA SER A 43 6.35 -3.49 6.34
C SER A 43 7.27 -4.14 7.38
N ALA A 44 6.76 -5.12 8.12
CA ALA A 44 7.52 -5.91 9.09
C ALA A 44 8.36 -7.01 8.41
N ASN A 45 9.37 -6.59 7.64
CA ASN A 45 10.26 -7.47 6.88
C ASN A 45 11.71 -7.25 7.33
N PRO A 46 12.49 -8.32 7.60
CA PRO A 46 13.94 -8.20 7.70
C PRO A 46 14.56 -7.62 6.42
N SER A 47 15.69 -6.91 6.54
CA SER A 47 16.35 -6.32 5.38
C SER A 47 16.67 -7.36 4.30
N GLY A 48 16.16 -7.13 3.08
CA GLY A 48 16.34 -8.01 1.92
C GLY A 48 15.57 -9.34 1.97
N LYS A 49 14.71 -9.57 2.97
CA LYS A 49 13.90 -10.80 3.10
C LYS A 49 12.44 -10.46 3.41
N GLY A 50 11.50 -10.97 2.61
CA GLY A 50 10.08 -10.92 2.98
C GLY A 50 9.78 -11.86 4.15
N ASN A 51 8.86 -11.48 5.03
CA ASN A 51 8.35 -12.32 6.12
C ASN A 51 7.46 -13.49 5.63
N ARG A 52 7.16 -13.54 4.32
CA ARG A 52 6.35 -14.58 3.69
C ARG A 52 4.98 -14.73 4.36
N GLY A 53 4.39 -13.64 4.83
CA GLY A 53 3.06 -13.65 5.44
C GLY A 53 2.94 -14.49 6.72
N MET A 54 4.05 -14.76 7.40
CA MET A 54 4.11 -15.51 8.66
C MET A 54 4.77 -14.65 9.74
N VAL A 55 4.26 -14.72 10.97
CA VAL A 55 4.83 -13.95 12.09
C VAL A 55 6.27 -14.37 12.40
N GLU A 56 6.59 -15.66 12.28
CA GLU A 56 7.94 -16.19 12.48
C GLU A 56 8.95 -15.60 11.47
N GLY A 57 8.46 -15.05 10.35
CA GLY A 57 9.27 -14.46 9.29
C GLY A 57 9.73 -13.02 9.54
N ILE A 58 9.30 -12.36 10.61
CA ILE A 58 9.66 -10.95 10.89
C ILE A 58 11.10 -10.77 11.38
N GLY A 59 11.76 -11.85 11.81
CA GLY A 59 13.14 -11.84 12.28
C GLY A 59 13.33 -11.36 13.73
N GLU A 60 14.49 -11.68 14.30
CA GLU A 60 14.77 -11.43 15.74
C GLU A 60 14.87 -9.94 16.08
N GLU A 61 15.42 -9.11 15.20
CA GLU A 61 15.55 -7.66 15.46
C GLU A 61 14.17 -7.02 15.65
N ILE A 62 13.24 -7.23 14.72
CA ILE A 62 11.87 -6.69 14.82
C ILE A 62 11.16 -7.29 16.05
N ALA A 63 11.31 -8.60 16.28
CA ALA A 63 10.66 -9.26 17.40
C ALA A 63 11.12 -8.76 18.77
N ASN A 64 12.38 -8.32 18.89
CA ASN A 64 12.95 -7.80 20.13
C ASN A 64 12.70 -6.30 20.34
N GLU A 65 12.55 -5.52 19.27
CA GLU A 65 12.36 -4.06 19.32
C GLU A 65 10.88 -3.66 19.40
N ALA A 66 9.95 -4.50 18.93
CA ALA A 66 8.52 -4.22 19.00
C ALA A 66 7.98 -4.42 20.43
N ASP A 67 7.20 -3.45 20.93
CA ASP A 67 6.55 -3.55 22.24
C ASP A 67 5.50 -4.68 22.32
N LEU A 68 4.85 -4.97 21.19
CA LEU A 68 3.79 -5.97 21.07
C LEU A 68 3.75 -6.53 19.64
N ILE A 69 3.59 -7.85 19.54
CA ILE A 69 3.35 -8.58 18.29
C ILE A 69 1.91 -9.11 18.30
N ILE A 70 1.14 -8.80 17.25
CA ILE A 70 -0.20 -9.35 17.03
C ILE A 70 -0.10 -10.39 15.92
N GLU A 71 -0.32 -11.66 16.26
CA GLU A 71 -0.24 -12.78 15.33
C GLU A 71 -1.54 -12.94 14.53
N GLY A 72 -1.43 -13.37 13.27
CA GLY A 72 -2.57 -13.43 12.36
C GLY A 72 -2.38 -14.34 11.14
N ASP A 73 -1.52 -15.36 11.22
CA ASP A 73 -1.12 -16.17 10.07
C ASP A 73 -2.31 -16.80 9.34
N ALA A 74 -3.29 -17.33 10.07
CA ALA A 74 -4.51 -17.91 9.50
C ALA A 74 -5.38 -16.85 8.77
N TYR A 75 -5.42 -15.62 9.30
CA TYR A 75 -6.11 -14.51 8.65
C TYR A 75 -5.38 -14.14 7.34
N VAL A 76 -4.05 -14.00 7.37
CA VAL A 76 -3.24 -13.69 6.18
C VAL A 76 -3.41 -14.75 5.10
N ALA A 77 -3.37 -16.04 5.47
CA ALA A 77 -3.60 -17.15 4.56
C ALA A 77 -5.00 -17.13 3.93
N SER A 78 -6.03 -16.70 4.68
CA SER A 78 -7.41 -16.65 4.19
C SER A 78 -7.67 -15.61 3.09
N ILE A 79 -6.77 -14.64 2.90
CA ILE A 79 -6.91 -13.58 1.90
C ILE A 79 -6.70 -14.11 0.47
N GLN A 80 -5.82 -15.10 0.30
CA GLN A 80 -5.45 -15.68 -1.00
C GLN A 80 -5.55 -17.21 -0.94
N PRO A 81 -6.74 -17.77 -0.70
CA PRO A 81 -6.91 -19.20 -0.40
C PRO A 81 -6.58 -20.11 -1.60
N ASP A 82 -6.56 -19.57 -2.80
CA ASP A 82 -6.24 -20.25 -4.05
C ASP A 82 -4.75 -20.15 -4.43
N LYS A 83 -3.92 -19.48 -3.61
CA LYS A 83 -2.50 -19.27 -3.89
C LYS A 83 -1.60 -20.11 -2.99
N THR A 84 -0.43 -20.43 -3.52
CA THR A 84 0.67 -21.04 -2.76
C THR A 84 1.62 -19.96 -2.22
N VAL A 85 2.58 -20.36 -1.39
CA VAL A 85 3.65 -19.48 -0.88
C VAL A 85 4.43 -18.81 -2.02
N GLU A 86 4.63 -19.51 -3.13
CA GLU A 86 5.40 -19.07 -4.29
C GLU A 86 4.62 -18.17 -5.25
N THR A 87 3.28 -18.22 -5.19
CA THR A 87 2.40 -17.59 -6.18
C THR A 87 1.51 -16.48 -5.62
N ARG A 88 1.35 -16.40 -4.30
CA ARG A 88 0.61 -15.33 -3.64
C ARG A 88 1.34 -13.99 -3.78
N TYR A 89 0.57 -12.92 -3.78
CA TYR A 89 1.11 -11.58 -3.65
C TYR A 89 1.56 -11.32 -2.21
N GLU A 90 2.74 -10.71 -2.05
CA GLU A 90 3.30 -10.30 -0.75
C GLU A 90 3.08 -8.81 -0.46
N GLN A 91 2.44 -8.09 -1.37
CA GLN A 91 2.26 -6.63 -1.30
C GLN A 91 0.95 -6.19 -1.94
N GLY A 92 0.49 -4.99 -1.60
CA GLY A 92 -0.65 -4.33 -2.22
C GLY A 92 -0.28 -3.54 -3.48
N VAL A 93 -1.27 -3.31 -4.34
CA VAL A 93 -1.15 -2.44 -5.52
C VAL A 93 -0.87 -1.00 -5.10
N MET A 94 -0.07 -0.28 -5.91
CA MET A 94 0.10 1.17 -5.79
C MET A 94 -0.18 1.86 -7.12
N VAL A 95 -0.93 2.96 -7.05
CA VAL A 95 -1.24 3.84 -8.18
C VAL A 95 -0.77 5.25 -7.82
N SER A 96 0.10 5.85 -8.64
CA SER A 96 0.45 7.26 -8.54
C SER A 96 -0.68 8.10 -9.11
N MET A 97 -1.13 9.07 -8.32
CA MET A 97 -2.09 10.11 -8.72
C MET A 97 -1.40 11.48 -8.84
N VAL A 98 -0.07 11.50 -8.86
CA VAL A 98 0.75 12.71 -9.00
C VAL A 98 1.75 12.55 -10.13
N ASP A 99 2.19 13.68 -10.68
CA ASP A 99 3.29 13.76 -11.65
C ASP A 99 4.67 13.65 -10.98
N ASP A 100 5.73 13.77 -11.78
CA ASP A 100 7.12 13.65 -11.32
C ASP A 100 7.51 14.74 -10.31
N GLU A 101 6.83 15.89 -10.34
CA GLU A 101 7.03 17.02 -9.41
C GLU A 101 6.19 16.90 -8.14
N GLY A 102 5.27 15.93 -8.07
CA GLY A 102 4.35 15.74 -6.95
C GLY A 102 3.03 16.50 -7.07
N ASN A 103 2.74 17.10 -8.23
CA ASN A 103 1.46 17.76 -8.47
C ASN A 103 0.38 16.74 -8.83
N LEU A 104 -0.87 17.00 -8.43
CA LEU A 104 -2.01 16.15 -8.76
C LEU A 104 -2.21 16.07 -10.28
N VAL A 105 -2.48 14.85 -10.79
CA VAL A 105 -2.82 14.66 -12.21
C VAL A 105 -4.15 15.36 -12.55
N PRO A 106 -4.30 15.91 -13.77
CA PRO A 106 -5.52 16.61 -14.18
C PRO A 106 -6.75 15.70 -14.27
N GLU A 107 -7.92 16.30 -14.07
CA GLU A 107 -9.20 15.65 -14.38
C GLU A 107 -9.34 15.43 -15.90
N GLN A 108 -9.93 14.29 -16.31
CA GLN A 108 -9.99 13.91 -17.74
C GLN A 108 -11.30 14.28 -18.43
N HIS A 109 -12.41 14.43 -17.71
CA HIS A 109 -13.74 14.78 -18.27
C HIS A 109 -14.19 14.00 -19.51
N GLY A 110 -13.76 12.74 -19.67
CA GLY A 110 -14.08 11.92 -20.84
C GLY A 110 -13.22 12.19 -22.08
N GLU A 111 -12.20 13.04 -21.98
CA GLU A 111 -11.20 13.25 -23.03
C GLU A 111 -10.23 12.05 -23.14
N ARG A 112 -9.47 11.98 -24.24
CA ARG A 112 -8.51 10.91 -24.52
C ARG A 112 -7.12 11.49 -24.70
N GLY A 113 -6.09 10.75 -24.27
CA GLY A 113 -4.69 11.15 -24.42
C GLY A 113 -4.24 12.20 -23.41
N ILE A 114 -4.92 12.29 -22.26
CA ILE A 114 -4.53 13.23 -21.19
C ILE A 114 -3.26 12.71 -20.52
N THR A 115 -2.26 13.59 -20.41
CA THR A 115 -1.01 13.35 -19.69
C THR A 115 -0.61 14.61 -18.92
N PRO A 116 -0.11 14.51 -17.67
CA PRO A 116 0.09 13.28 -16.89
C PRO A 116 -1.25 12.63 -16.49
N CYS A 117 -1.23 11.34 -16.14
CA CYS A 117 -2.43 10.57 -15.82
C CYS A 117 -2.15 9.53 -14.71
N PRO A 118 -3.19 8.91 -14.11
CA PRO A 118 -3.00 7.86 -13.11
C PRO A 118 -2.06 6.75 -13.63
N THR A 119 -1.09 6.36 -12.81
CA THR A 119 -0.09 5.36 -13.18
C THR A 119 -0.03 4.23 -12.17
N LEU A 120 -0.34 3.01 -12.58
CA LEU A 120 -0.14 1.82 -11.73
C LEU A 120 1.36 1.49 -11.68
N ILE A 121 1.97 1.70 -10.52
CA ILE A 121 3.43 1.64 -10.31
C ILE A 121 3.91 0.37 -9.57
N ARG A 122 3.01 -0.35 -8.91
CA ARG A 122 3.32 -1.62 -8.25
C ARG A 122 2.14 -2.59 -8.33
N LYS A 123 2.36 -3.78 -8.92
CA LYS A 123 1.43 -4.91 -8.83
C LYS A 123 1.37 -5.49 -7.41
N GLY A 124 0.20 -5.99 -7.02
CA GLY A 124 -0.04 -6.60 -5.73
C GLY A 124 -1.38 -7.33 -5.68
N VAL A 125 -1.85 -7.62 -4.46
CA VAL A 125 -3.15 -8.27 -4.25
C VAL A 125 -4.28 -7.45 -4.88
N TYR A 126 -5.26 -8.13 -5.49
CA TYR A 126 -6.38 -7.55 -6.25
C TYR A 126 -6.00 -6.72 -7.49
N ASN A 127 -4.87 -7.05 -8.13
CA ASN A 127 -4.40 -6.35 -9.32
C ASN A 127 -5.46 -6.26 -10.44
N ASP A 128 -6.13 -7.37 -10.73
CA ASP A 128 -7.01 -7.45 -11.89
C ASP A 128 -8.27 -6.62 -11.69
N GLU A 129 -8.82 -6.62 -10.48
CA GLU A 129 -9.94 -5.76 -10.09
C GLU A 129 -9.56 -4.28 -10.15
N ILE A 130 -8.36 -3.91 -9.69
CA ILE A 130 -7.91 -2.52 -9.71
C ILE A 130 -7.66 -2.03 -11.14
N VAL A 131 -7.10 -2.88 -12.00
CA VAL A 131 -6.93 -2.56 -13.43
C VAL A 131 -8.27 -2.33 -14.11
N LEU A 132 -9.29 -3.14 -13.79
CA LEU A 132 -10.64 -2.95 -14.33
C LEU A 132 -11.24 -1.62 -13.88
N ILE A 133 -11.13 -1.28 -12.59
CA ILE A 133 -11.60 0.01 -12.06
C ILE A 133 -10.88 1.18 -12.74
N LEU A 134 -9.57 1.08 -12.95
CA LEU A 134 -8.81 2.12 -13.67
C LEU A 134 -9.32 2.30 -15.10
N SER A 135 -9.56 1.20 -15.81
CA SER A 135 -10.07 1.25 -17.19
C SER A 135 -11.51 1.78 -17.29
N ASP A 136 -12.34 1.52 -16.29
CA ASP A 136 -13.72 2.01 -16.26
C ASP A 136 -13.78 3.50 -15.91
N GLN A 137 -12.86 3.97 -15.07
CA GLN A 137 -12.88 5.33 -14.54
C GLN A 137 -12.09 6.35 -15.38
N PHE A 138 -11.01 5.91 -16.05
CA PHE A 138 -10.10 6.79 -16.78
C PHE A 138 -9.91 6.34 -18.23
N ASN A 139 -10.10 7.26 -19.17
CA ASN A 139 -9.82 7.03 -20.59
C ASN A 139 -8.32 6.99 -20.89
N SER A 140 -7.47 7.50 -19.98
CA SER A 140 -6.01 7.50 -20.10
C SER A 140 -5.40 7.14 -18.76
N TRP A 141 -4.62 6.07 -18.72
CA TRP A 141 -3.87 5.62 -17.54
C TRP A 141 -2.67 4.79 -18.00
N ASP A 142 -1.61 4.78 -17.19
CA ASP A 142 -0.35 4.12 -17.50
C ASP A 142 -0.10 2.90 -16.58
N PHE A 143 0.70 1.95 -17.07
CA PHE A 143 1.24 0.86 -16.26
C PHE A 143 2.78 0.89 -16.29
N ARG A 144 3.42 1.10 -15.12
CA ARG A 144 4.87 1.22 -14.97
C ARG A 144 5.37 0.48 -13.73
N GLN A 145 5.45 -0.84 -13.82
CA GLN A 145 5.96 -1.69 -12.71
C GLN A 145 7.34 -1.21 -12.24
N GLY A 146 7.47 -0.94 -10.94
CA GLY A 146 8.71 -0.47 -10.34
C GLY A 146 8.92 1.05 -10.43
N GLY A 147 7.94 1.80 -10.95
CA GLY A 147 7.99 3.27 -11.04
C GLY A 147 7.66 3.98 -9.73
N TYR A 148 8.16 3.47 -8.60
CA TYR A 148 8.05 4.12 -7.30
C TYR A 148 9.42 4.73 -6.91
N TYR A 149 9.37 5.87 -6.23
CA TYR A 149 10.55 6.62 -5.74
C TYR A 149 10.89 6.23 -4.30
#